data_AF-A0A8C3J4Y0-F1
#
_entry.id   AF-A0A8C3J4Y0-F1
#
_cell.length_a   1.000
_cell.length_b   1.000
_cell.length_c   1.000
_cell.angle_alpha   90.00
_cell.angle_beta   90.00
_cell.angle_gamma   90.00
#
_symmetry.space_group_name_H-M   'P 1'
#
loop_
_entity.id
_entity.type
_entity.pdbx_description
1 polymer ?
#
loop_
_entity_poly.entity_id
_entity_poly.type
_entity_poly.pdbx_seq_one_letter_code
_entity_poly.pdbx_strand_id
1 'polypeptide(L)'
;MLAACGLFSSLTSSCHVVPFLWSSVAMGPSKREEEEQSIILISDDEAESTLGNSVQLVDPLEKSGLEEEKSEAVVDEECELMVTFCKQAKVMPHARYDCTTHPFERMECDTCSPLGKNADICNQCYCYICDKLASECENWTTPSLCHCNAHNKSKFWKDQRDFALAGVLVMFNLELTDIDADLRHGGSLLIKFIQELSVEYNKYLVGKRMPPTQHECFCLPKLPPGQCNICRSRNLEVVYKYSEVFALVTRFLNQAERESPKAAAVMLLGAAKEIALHKDPTL
;
A
#
# COMPACT_ATOMS: atom_id res chain seq x y z
N MET A 1 1.81 40.57 1.86
CA MET A 1 0.62 40.97 1.07
C MET A 1 0.33 39.85 0.09
N LEU A 2 -0.79 39.15 0.30
CA LEU A 2 -1.62 38.36 -0.64
C LEU A 2 -0.92 37.27 -1.51
N ALA A 3 -1.37 36.02 -1.61
CA ALA A 3 -2.55 35.35 -1.08
C ALA A 3 -2.30 33.81 -1.08
N ALA A 4 -2.52 33.17 0.07
CA ALA A 4 -2.75 31.74 0.17
C ALA A 4 -4.28 31.54 0.23
N CYS A 5 -4.87 31.03 -0.86
CA CYS A 5 -6.19 30.38 -0.85
C CYS A 5 -5.89 28.87 -0.90
N GLY A 6 -6.37 28.01 0.00
CA GLY A 6 -7.68 27.99 0.63
C GLY A 6 -8.58 27.02 -0.13
N LEU A 7 -8.40 25.72 0.07
CA LEU A 7 -9.36 24.68 -0.34
C LEU A 7 -9.39 23.56 0.72
N PHE A 8 -9.97 23.88 1.87
CA PHE A 8 -10.71 22.92 2.69
C PHE A 8 -12.18 23.33 2.60
N SER A 9 -13.00 22.59 1.85
CA SER A 9 -14.37 22.24 2.23
C SER A 9 -15.07 21.45 1.12
N SER A 10 -15.81 20.43 1.57
CA SER A 10 -16.98 19.82 0.94
C SER A 10 -16.75 18.91 -0.26
N LEU A 11 -16.54 17.62 0.03
CA LEU A 11 -17.02 16.51 -0.80
C LEU A 11 -17.83 15.56 0.09
N THR A 12 -19.11 15.87 0.26
CA THR A 12 -20.14 14.87 0.51
C THR A 12 -20.39 14.14 -0.80
N SER A 13 -19.78 12.97 -0.99
CA SER A 13 -20.26 11.98 -1.95
C SER A 13 -19.67 10.62 -1.59
N SER A 14 -20.56 9.75 -1.13
CA SER A 14 -20.47 8.28 -1.04
C SER A 14 -19.14 7.65 -1.50
N CYS A 15 -18.14 7.63 -0.63
CA CYS A 15 -16.97 6.77 -0.80
C CYS A 15 -17.32 5.38 -0.25
N HIS A 16 -17.56 4.43 -1.16
CA HIS A 16 -17.45 3.02 -0.82
C HIS A 16 -16.01 2.76 -0.39
N VAL A 17 -15.83 2.53 0.91
CA VAL A 17 -14.58 2.05 1.51
C VAL A 17 -14.37 0.63 0.99
N VAL A 18 -13.42 0.45 0.07
CA VAL A 18 -12.94 -0.88 -0.30
C VAL A 18 -11.97 -1.33 0.79
N PRO A 19 -12.24 -2.43 1.51
CA PRO A 19 -11.36 -2.90 2.56
C PRO A 19 -10.14 -3.59 1.94
N PHE A 20 -8.94 -3.13 2.28
CA PHE A 20 -7.69 -3.87 2.07
C PHE A 20 -7.71 -5.15 2.92
N LEU A 21 -8.05 -6.28 2.31
CA LEU A 21 -7.96 -7.61 2.91
C LEU A 21 -6.57 -8.19 2.69
N TRP A 22 -5.72 -8.14 3.72
CA TRP A 22 -4.51 -8.98 3.74
C TRP A 22 -4.89 -10.36 4.26
N SER A 23 -4.78 -11.39 3.40
CA SER A 23 -4.96 -12.79 3.80
C SER A 23 -3.72 -13.33 4.51
N SER A 24 -3.90 -13.88 5.72
CA SER A 24 -2.87 -14.63 6.43
C SER A 24 -2.77 -16.05 5.88
N VAL A 25 -1.57 -16.49 5.50
CA VAL A 25 -1.27 -17.92 5.27
C VAL A 25 -0.48 -18.44 6.47
N ALA A 26 -1.04 -19.45 7.14
CA ALA A 26 -0.35 -20.23 8.16
C ALA A 26 0.54 -21.29 7.51
N MET A 27 1.75 -21.48 8.04
CA MET A 27 2.71 -22.49 7.59
C MET A 27 3.13 -23.39 8.75
N GLY A 28 3.17 -24.69 8.48
CA GLY A 28 3.95 -25.70 9.19
C GLY A 28 3.74 -27.08 8.56
N PRO A 29 4.66 -28.07 8.67
CA PRO A 29 6.11 -27.97 8.88
C PRO A 29 6.96 -28.71 7.81
N SER A 30 8.19 -28.24 7.66
CA SER A 30 9.47 -28.92 7.34
C SER A 30 9.52 -30.10 6.36
N LYS A 31 10.23 -29.89 5.23
CA LYS A 31 11.18 -30.86 4.68
C LYS A 31 12.50 -30.13 4.40
N ARG A 32 13.60 -30.77 4.82
CA ARG A 32 14.98 -30.33 4.63
C ARG A 32 15.38 -30.60 3.18
N GLU A 33 15.91 -29.59 2.50
CA GLU A 33 16.71 -29.73 1.29
C GLU A 33 17.96 -28.87 1.49
N GLU A 34 19.11 -29.47 1.18
CA GLU A 34 20.46 -28.96 1.46
C GLU A 34 20.75 -27.73 0.59
N GLU A 35 21.10 -26.61 1.21
CA GLU A 35 21.52 -25.39 0.51
C GLU A 35 22.94 -25.56 -0.02
N GLU A 36 23.08 -25.64 -1.34
CA GLU A 36 24.35 -25.42 -2.04
C GLU A 36 24.77 -23.95 -1.87
N GLN A 37 25.79 -23.71 -1.04
CA GLN A 37 26.36 -22.38 -0.82
C GLN A 37 27.20 -21.95 -2.03
N SER A 38 26.64 -21.10 -2.89
CA SER A 38 27.42 -20.35 -3.87
C SER A 38 28.08 -19.14 -3.19
N ILE A 39 29.35 -19.28 -2.80
CA ILE A 39 30.13 -18.17 -2.22
C ILE A 39 30.71 -17.33 -3.35
N ILE A 40 30.23 -16.09 -3.50
CA ILE A 40 30.82 -15.11 -4.43
C ILE A 40 31.92 -14.35 -3.68
N LEU A 41 33.18 -14.61 -4.05
CA LEU A 41 34.33 -13.86 -3.57
C LEU A 41 34.63 -12.73 -4.57
N ILE A 42 34.45 -11.48 -4.14
CA ILE A 42 34.87 -10.30 -4.91
C ILE A 42 36.19 -9.84 -4.29
N SER A 43 37.30 -9.99 -5.03
CA SER A 43 38.57 -9.36 -4.66
C SER A 43 38.54 -7.90 -5.11
N ASP A 44 38.56 -7.00 -4.15
CA ASP A 44 38.73 -5.56 -4.35
C ASP A 44 40.22 -5.27 -4.53
N ASP A 45 40.68 -5.21 -5.79
CA ASP A 45 42.02 -4.71 -6.15
C ASP A 45 41.87 -3.70 -7.29
N GLU A 46 41.87 -2.43 -6.92
CA GLU A 46 41.99 -1.27 -7.81
C GLU A 46 43.42 -1.18 -8.37
N ALA A 47 43.63 -1.73 -9.57
CA ALA A 47 44.78 -1.37 -10.40
C ALA A 47 44.44 -1.53 -11.88
N GLU A 48 44.51 -0.41 -12.63
CA GLU A 48 44.41 -0.38 -14.09
C GLU A 48 45.35 -1.41 -14.73
N SER A 49 44.78 -2.44 -15.35
CA SER A 49 45.45 -3.16 -16.43
C SER A 49 44.42 -3.71 -17.42
N THR A 50 44.60 -3.29 -18.66
CA THR A 50 43.94 -3.79 -19.86
C THR A 50 44.43 -5.21 -20.15
N LEU A 51 43.66 -6.25 -19.79
CA LEU A 51 43.55 -7.51 -20.53
C LEU A 51 42.57 -8.45 -19.81
N GLY A 52 41.72 -9.11 -20.58
CA GLY A 52 40.56 -9.86 -20.09
C GLY A 52 40.89 -10.98 -19.10
N ASN A 53 40.07 -11.06 -18.04
CA ASN A 53 39.93 -12.26 -17.23
C ASN A 53 38.58 -12.89 -17.53
N SER A 54 38.62 -14.05 -18.19
CA SER A 54 37.46 -14.93 -18.41
C SER A 54 37.18 -15.70 -17.12
N VAL A 55 35.98 -15.56 -16.56
CA VAL A 55 35.49 -16.37 -15.45
C VAL A 55 34.91 -17.66 -16.04
N GLN A 56 35.48 -18.82 -15.69
CA GLN A 56 34.87 -20.12 -15.96
C GLN A 56 34.01 -20.55 -14.78
N LEU A 57 32.70 -20.66 -15.01
CA LEU A 57 31.79 -21.44 -14.17
C LEU A 57 31.65 -22.82 -14.80
N VAL A 58 32.06 -23.87 -14.08
CA VAL A 58 31.85 -25.26 -14.49
C VAL A 58 30.77 -25.83 -13.59
N ASP A 59 29.54 -25.88 -14.09
CA ASP A 59 28.47 -26.66 -13.48
C ASP A 59 28.50 -28.12 -14.00
N PRO A 60 28.27 -29.13 -13.16
CA PRO A 60 28.19 -30.53 -13.59
C PRO A 60 26.99 -30.76 -14.52
N LEU A 61 27.27 -31.29 -15.71
CA LEU A 61 26.30 -31.63 -16.74
C LEU A 61 25.38 -32.79 -16.31
N GLU A 62 24.12 -32.51 -15.96
CA GLU A 62 23.04 -33.49 -16.03
C GLU A 62 22.39 -33.48 -17.41
N LYS A 63 22.44 -34.63 -18.07
CA LYS A 63 21.97 -34.86 -19.44
C LYS A 63 20.46 -35.14 -19.41
N SER A 64 19.64 -34.20 -19.87
CA SER A 64 18.27 -34.51 -20.30
C SER A 64 18.09 -34.03 -21.73
N GLY A 65 17.73 -34.96 -22.62
CA GLY A 65 17.57 -34.72 -24.04
C GLY A 65 16.18 -34.19 -24.36
N LEU A 66 16.12 -33.09 -25.09
CA LEU A 66 14.99 -32.75 -25.96
C LEU A 66 15.53 -32.05 -27.21
N GLU A 67 14.98 -32.45 -28.35
CA GLU A 67 15.37 -32.08 -29.71
C GLU A 67 15.10 -30.59 -29.97
N GLU A 68 16.11 -29.87 -30.49
CA GLU A 68 15.98 -28.45 -30.89
C GLU A 68 15.80 -28.33 -32.40
N GLU A 69 14.75 -27.63 -32.82
CA GLU A 69 14.59 -27.15 -34.20
C GLU A 69 15.65 -26.08 -34.50
N LYS A 70 16.36 -26.30 -35.61
CA LYS A 70 17.47 -25.47 -36.10
C LYS A 70 16.95 -24.15 -36.69
N SER A 71 17.15 -23.04 -36.00
CA SER A 71 17.01 -21.69 -36.59
C SER A 71 18.24 -21.33 -37.43
N GLU A 72 18.01 -20.82 -38.63
CA GLU A 72 19.01 -20.46 -39.65
C GLU A 72 19.96 -19.35 -39.16
N ALA A 73 21.26 -19.54 -39.41
CA ALA A 73 22.32 -18.62 -39.04
C ALA A 73 22.48 -17.51 -40.10
N VAL A 74 22.47 -16.24 -39.66
CA VAL A 74 22.83 -15.08 -40.48
C VAL A 74 24.31 -14.78 -40.23
N VAL A 75 25.11 -14.78 -41.30
CA VAL A 75 26.57 -14.54 -41.24
C VAL A 75 26.86 -13.13 -41.72
N ASP A 76 27.54 -12.34 -40.89
CA ASP A 76 28.13 -11.05 -41.28
C ASP A 76 29.50 -11.33 -41.91
N GLU A 77 29.71 -10.94 -43.18
CA GLU A 77 30.89 -11.32 -43.97
C GLU A 77 32.14 -10.47 -43.64
N GLU A 78 32.02 -9.40 -42.84
CA GLU A 78 33.15 -8.51 -42.52
C GLU A 78 33.79 -8.78 -41.15
N CYS A 79 33.11 -9.52 -40.27
CA CYS A 79 33.65 -10.01 -39.01
C CYS A 79 33.45 -11.53 -38.97
N GLU A 80 34.53 -12.31 -38.88
CA GLU A 80 34.50 -13.80 -38.75
C GLU A 80 33.86 -14.28 -37.42
N LEU A 81 32.76 -13.66 -36.99
CA LEU A 81 32.01 -13.95 -35.78
C LEU A 81 30.77 -14.76 -36.14
N MET A 82 30.81 -16.05 -35.83
CA MET A 82 29.67 -16.94 -35.94
C MET A 82 28.93 -16.99 -34.59
N VAL A 83 27.65 -16.65 -34.58
CA VAL A 83 26.78 -16.91 -33.42
C VAL A 83 26.50 -18.42 -33.37
N THR A 84 27.23 -19.14 -32.52
CA THR A 84 27.13 -20.60 -32.39
C THR A 84 25.98 -21.06 -31.50
N PHE A 85 25.43 -20.15 -30.70
CA PHE A 85 24.32 -20.42 -29.80
C PHE A 85 23.57 -19.11 -29.49
N CYS A 86 22.25 -19.13 -29.63
CA CYS A 86 21.39 -18.06 -29.17
C CYS A 86 20.30 -18.68 -28.31
N LYS A 87 20.24 -18.27 -27.03
CA LYS A 87 19.16 -18.63 -26.12
C LYS A 87 18.39 -17.38 -25.77
N GLN A 88 17.06 -17.46 -25.85
CA GLN A 88 16.21 -16.37 -25.40
C GLN A 88 16.44 -16.13 -23.90
N ALA A 89 16.83 -14.90 -23.55
CA ALA A 89 17.03 -14.53 -22.16
C ALA A 89 15.70 -14.61 -21.39
N LYS A 90 15.77 -15.12 -20.16
CA LYS A 90 14.63 -15.06 -19.25
C LYS A 90 14.42 -13.59 -18.88
N VAL A 91 13.25 -13.04 -19.21
CA VAL A 91 12.86 -11.69 -18.80
C VAL A 91 12.74 -11.68 -17.28
N MET A 92 13.54 -10.84 -16.63
CA MET A 92 13.51 -10.65 -15.18
C MET A 92 12.44 -9.63 -14.78
N PRO A 93 11.94 -9.65 -13.54
CA PRO A 93 11.07 -8.60 -13.02
C PRO A 93 11.68 -7.21 -13.25
N HIS A 94 10.90 -6.29 -13.82
CA HIS A 94 11.35 -4.94 -14.16
C HIS A 94 10.23 -3.93 -13.97
N ALA A 95 10.60 -2.68 -13.71
CA ALA A 95 9.61 -1.62 -13.59
C ALA A 95 8.94 -1.44 -14.94
N ARG A 96 7.64 -1.14 -14.94
CA ARG A 96 6.91 -0.96 -16.21
C ARG A 96 7.59 -0.01 -17.20
N TYR A 97 8.23 1.06 -16.73
CA TYR A 97 8.91 2.03 -17.58
C TYR A 97 10.21 1.52 -18.23
N ASP A 98 10.69 0.33 -17.83
CA ASP A 98 11.85 -0.37 -18.38
C ASP A 98 11.42 -1.59 -19.24
N CYS A 99 10.11 -1.77 -19.48
CA CYS A 99 9.61 -2.89 -20.28
C CYS A 99 10.01 -2.76 -21.75
N THR A 100 10.70 -3.78 -22.28
CA THR A 100 11.09 -3.83 -23.70
C THR A 100 9.97 -4.32 -24.61
N THR A 101 8.98 -5.03 -24.07
CA THR A 101 7.83 -5.56 -24.82
C THR A 101 6.78 -4.49 -25.10
N HIS A 102 6.55 -3.59 -24.15
CA HIS A 102 5.52 -2.55 -24.24
C HIS A 102 6.14 -1.16 -24.15
N PRO A 103 6.03 -0.33 -25.20
CA PRO A 103 6.54 1.05 -25.19
C PRO A 103 6.02 1.84 -23.99
N PHE A 104 6.82 2.78 -23.52
CA PHE A 104 6.50 3.61 -22.36
C PHE A 104 6.62 5.11 -22.70
N GLU A 105 5.62 5.88 -22.28
CA GLU A 105 5.59 7.33 -22.42
C GLU A 105 5.77 8.00 -21.05
N ARG A 106 6.71 8.94 -20.96
CA ARG A 106 7.04 9.66 -19.71
C ARG A 106 6.33 11.00 -19.65
N MET A 107 5.74 11.29 -18.50
CA MET A 107 5.22 12.62 -18.13
C MET A 107 5.33 12.80 -16.62
N GLU A 108 5.51 14.04 -16.19
CA GLU A 108 5.86 14.34 -14.79
C GLU A 108 4.79 13.93 -13.78
N CYS A 109 3.53 14.29 -13.97
CA CYS A 109 2.52 14.14 -12.92
C CYS A 109 1.12 13.71 -13.40
N ASP A 110 1.03 13.03 -14.55
CA ASP A 110 -0.27 12.57 -15.04
C ASP A 110 -0.75 11.32 -14.28
N THR A 111 -1.74 11.52 -13.41
CA THR A 111 -2.43 10.45 -12.67
C THR A 111 -3.86 10.22 -13.18
N CYS A 112 -4.32 10.96 -14.19
CA CYS A 112 -5.71 10.98 -14.59
C CYS A 112 -6.12 9.71 -15.35
N SER A 113 -5.28 9.29 -16.30
CA SER A 113 -5.51 8.13 -17.15
C SER A 113 -4.20 7.58 -17.71
N PRO A 114 -4.17 6.31 -18.17
CA PRO A 114 -2.99 5.77 -18.83
C PRO A 114 -2.53 6.63 -20.01
N LEU A 115 -1.26 7.02 -20.02
CA LEU A 115 -0.65 7.72 -21.13
C LEU A 115 -0.29 6.72 -22.23
N GLY A 116 -0.84 6.91 -23.43
CA GLY A 116 -0.60 6.04 -24.57
C GLY A 116 -0.83 4.57 -24.23
N LYS A 117 0.25 3.78 -24.27
CA LYS A 117 0.26 2.33 -23.98
C LYS A 117 0.80 1.96 -22.60
N ASN A 118 0.92 2.91 -21.68
CA ASN A 118 1.46 2.66 -20.34
C ASN A 118 0.66 1.62 -19.55
N ALA A 119 -0.65 1.45 -19.84
CA ALA A 119 -1.48 0.41 -19.24
C ALA A 119 -1.06 -1.02 -19.61
N ASP A 120 -0.46 -1.23 -20.79
CA ASP A 120 -0.08 -2.56 -21.27
C ASP A 120 1.08 -3.11 -20.43
N ILE A 121 1.02 -4.38 -20.02
CA ILE A 121 2.03 -5.02 -19.17
C ILE A 121 2.44 -6.37 -19.72
N CYS A 122 3.71 -6.73 -19.54
CA CYS A 122 4.11 -8.13 -19.62
C CYS A 122 3.97 -8.79 -18.22
N ASN A 123 4.13 -10.10 -18.15
CA ASN A 123 4.03 -10.89 -16.93
C ASN A 123 5.12 -10.59 -15.87
N GLN A 124 6.17 -9.85 -16.24
CA GLN A 124 7.29 -9.48 -15.36
C GLN A 124 7.31 -7.99 -15.01
N CYS A 125 6.35 -7.19 -15.52
CA CYS A 125 6.22 -5.80 -15.13
C CYS A 125 5.81 -5.70 -13.65
N TYR A 126 6.50 -4.86 -12.88
CA TYR A 126 6.04 -4.44 -11.56
C TYR A 126 5.63 -2.96 -11.54
N CYS A 127 4.73 -2.65 -10.62
CA CYS A 127 4.27 -1.30 -10.33
C CYS A 127 5.32 -0.55 -9.53
N TYR A 128 5.87 0.53 -10.10
CA TYR A 128 6.91 1.34 -9.44
C TYR A 128 6.49 1.87 -8.07
N ILE A 129 5.21 2.25 -7.90
CA ILE A 129 4.68 2.82 -6.66
C ILE A 129 4.46 1.75 -5.59
N CYS A 130 3.90 0.59 -5.96
CA CYS A 130 3.49 -0.43 -5.00
C CYS A 130 4.54 -1.51 -4.74
N ASP A 131 5.59 -1.59 -5.55
CA ASP A 131 6.64 -2.61 -5.46
C ASP A 131 6.10 -4.07 -5.53
N LYS A 132 5.05 -4.26 -6.34
CA LYS A 132 4.42 -5.56 -6.63
C LYS A 132 4.13 -5.71 -8.12
N LEU A 133 3.79 -6.93 -8.58
CA LEU A 133 3.46 -7.15 -9.98
C LEU A 133 2.38 -6.18 -10.45
N ALA A 134 2.53 -5.65 -11.67
CA ALA A 134 1.61 -4.68 -12.22
C ALA A 134 0.19 -5.25 -12.36
N SER A 135 0.08 -6.55 -12.64
CA SER A 135 -1.19 -7.30 -12.66
C SER A 135 -1.90 -7.37 -11.30
N GLU A 136 -1.17 -7.18 -10.21
CA GLU A 136 -1.70 -7.20 -8.84
C GLU A 136 -1.94 -5.79 -8.29
N CYS A 137 -1.69 -4.76 -9.11
CA CYS A 137 -1.86 -3.37 -8.72
C CYS A 137 -3.31 -2.92 -8.91
N GLU A 138 -4.05 -2.81 -7.81
CA GLU A 138 -5.42 -2.30 -7.77
C GLU A 138 -5.56 -0.89 -8.35
N ASN A 139 -4.50 -0.08 -8.25
CA ASN A 139 -4.46 1.29 -8.77
C ASN A 139 -3.79 1.39 -10.15
N TRP A 140 -3.62 0.28 -10.88
CA TRP A 140 -2.83 0.28 -12.11
C TRP A 140 -3.34 1.32 -13.13
N THR A 141 -4.62 1.22 -13.47
CA THR A 141 -5.32 2.12 -14.41
C THR A 141 -6.45 2.89 -13.74
N THR A 142 -6.46 2.98 -12.41
CA THR A 142 -7.52 3.66 -11.67
C THR A 142 -7.50 5.16 -11.98
N PRO A 143 -8.61 5.74 -12.49
CA PRO A 143 -8.64 7.16 -12.82
C PRO A 143 -8.26 8.04 -11.62
N SER A 144 -7.50 9.10 -11.89
CA SER A 144 -6.93 10.02 -10.90
C SER A 144 -5.86 9.44 -9.96
N LEU A 145 -5.60 8.13 -10.02
CA LEU A 145 -4.59 7.42 -9.21
C LEU A 145 -3.80 6.40 -10.06
N CYS A 146 -3.71 6.59 -11.38
CA CYS A 146 -3.16 5.53 -12.22
C CYS A 146 -1.65 5.37 -12.02
N HIS A 147 -1.24 4.21 -11.52
CA HIS A 147 0.17 3.90 -11.28
C HIS A 147 0.92 3.51 -12.56
N CYS A 148 0.21 3.18 -13.65
CA CYS A 148 0.83 2.76 -14.90
C CYS A 148 1.73 3.81 -15.53
N ASN A 149 1.54 5.09 -15.22
CA ASN A 149 2.36 6.20 -15.72
C ASN A 149 3.62 6.45 -14.87
N ALA A 150 3.76 5.76 -13.74
CA ALA A 150 4.80 6.07 -12.77
C ALA A 150 6.20 5.66 -13.25
N HIS A 151 7.18 6.54 -13.06
CA HIS A 151 8.58 6.28 -13.44
C HIS A 151 9.61 6.98 -12.56
N ASN A 152 10.82 6.40 -12.48
CA ASN A 152 11.90 6.87 -11.60
C ASN A 152 12.58 8.19 -12.03
N LYS A 153 12.22 8.76 -13.18
CA LYS A 153 12.80 10.03 -13.66
C LYS A 153 12.05 11.26 -13.18
N SER A 154 10.80 11.13 -12.77
CA SER A 154 10.06 12.26 -12.21
C SER A 154 10.31 12.40 -10.71
N LYS A 155 10.41 13.64 -10.23
CA LYS A 155 10.37 13.91 -8.79
C LYS A 155 9.02 13.54 -8.19
N PHE A 156 7.92 13.86 -8.88
CA PHE A 156 6.56 13.60 -8.41
C PHE A 156 6.34 12.11 -8.14
N TRP A 157 6.73 11.24 -9.07
CA TRP A 157 6.57 9.79 -8.91
C TRP A 157 7.47 9.19 -7.83
N LYS A 158 8.68 9.73 -7.62
CA LYS A 158 9.54 9.34 -6.49
C LYS A 158 8.88 9.70 -5.17
N ASP A 159 8.44 10.95 -5.04
CA ASP A 159 7.78 11.43 -3.83
C ASP A 159 6.50 10.60 -3.53
N GLN A 160 5.74 10.22 -4.57
CA GLN A 160 4.57 9.35 -4.44
C GLN A 160 4.93 7.92 -4.01
N ARG A 161 6.02 7.35 -4.54
CA ARG A 161 6.54 6.05 -4.12
C ARG A 161 7.01 6.11 -2.67
N ASP A 162 7.74 7.16 -2.30
CA ASP A 162 8.25 7.33 -0.95
C ASP A 162 7.11 7.47 0.05
N PHE A 163 6.06 8.22 -0.31
CA PHE A 163 4.83 8.29 0.47
C PHE A 163 4.16 6.92 0.62
N ALA A 164 4.06 6.14 -0.46
CA ALA A 164 3.48 4.79 -0.42
C ALA A 164 4.30 3.83 0.47
N LEU A 165 5.63 3.91 0.42
CA LEU A 165 6.54 3.09 1.23
C LEU A 165 6.53 3.46 2.71
N ALA A 166 6.43 4.75 3.03
CA ALA A 166 6.27 5.22 4.41
C ALA A 166 4.88 4.88 4.98
N GLY A 167 3.85 4.90 4.14
CA GLY A 167 2.47 4.63 4.52
C GLY A 167 2.01 5.54 5.64
N VAL A 168 1.40 4.97 6.68
CA VAL A 168 0.91 5.73 7.84
C VAL A 168 2.03 6.44 8.63
N LEU A 169 3.28 5.99 8.49
CA LEU A 169 4.41 6.56 9.23
C LEU A 169 4.81 7.96 8.75
N VAL A 170 4.34 8.38 7.57
CA VAL A 170 4.52 9.75 7.08
C VAL A 170 4.02 10.79 8.08
N MET A 171 3.07 10.43 8.95
CA MET A 171 2.55 11.34 9.99
C MET A 171 3.59 11.80 11.01
N PHE A 172 4.71 11.09 11.10
CA PHE A 172 5.83 11.33 12.01
C PHE A 172 7.03 11.98 11.32
N ASN A 173 6.96 12.27 10.02
CA ASN A 173 8.04 12.86 9.23
C ASN A 173 9.36 12.06 9.32
N LEU A 174 9.28 10.73 9.30
CA LEU A 174 10.45 9.85 9.30
C LEU A 174 11.03 9.75 7.89
N GLU A 175 12.37 9.68 7.79
CA GLU A 175 13.04 9.34 6.55
C GLU A 175 12.91 7.84 6.27
N LEU A 176 12.82 7.44 5.00
CA LEU A 176 12.63 6.02 4.63
C LEU A 176 13.75 5.11 5.15
N THR A 177 14.97 5.63 5.27
CA THR A 177 16.14 4.92 5.80
C THR A 177 16.02 4.60 7.29
N ASP A 178 15.21 5.36 8.01
CA ASP A 178 15.00 5.16 9.45
C ASP A 178 13.88 4.15 9.74
N ILE A 179 13.07 3.79 8.72
CA ILE A 179 11.91 2.92 8.86
C ILE A 179 12.35 1.44 8.85
N ASP A 180 12.61 0.92 10.04
CA ASP A 180 12.91 -0.49 10.28
C ASP A 180 11.64 -1.37 10.40
N ALA A 181 11.85 -2.67 10.62
CA ALA A 181 10.77 -3.66 10.73
C ALA A 181 9.82 -3.38 11.90
N ASP A 182 10.32 -2.87 13.03
CA ASP A 182 9.52 -2.56 14.21
C ASP A 182 8.62 -1.36 13.96
N LEU A 183 9.15 -0.31 13.33
CA LEU A 183 8.36 0.87 12.93
C LEU A 183 7.30 0.48 11.90
N ARG A 184 7.63 -0.36 10.91
CA ARG A 184 6.65 -0.89 9.94
C ARG A 184 5.56 -1.71 10.64
N HIS A 185 5.92 -2.50 11.64
CA HIS A 185 4.98 -3.28 12.42
C HIS A 185 4.02 -2.38 13.21
N GLY A 186 4.55 -1.41 13.96
CA GLY A 186 3.74 -0.43 14.69
C GLY A 186 2.83 0.39 13.77
N GLY A 187 3.33 0.77 12.59
CA GLY A 187 2.53 1.44 11.56
C GLY A 187 1.39 0.55 11.04
N SER A 188 1.65 -0.73 10.80
CA SER A 188 0.62 -1.69 10.35
C SER A 188 -0.49 -1.88 11.40
N LEU A 189 -0.15 -1.86 12.68
CA LEU A 189 -1.13 -1.88 13.77
C LEU A 189 -1.91 -0.57 13.86
N LEU A 190 -1.21 0.57 13.71
CA LEU A 190 -1.82 1.89 13.75
C LEU A 190 -2.83 2.11 12.62
N ILE A 191 -2.51 1.72 11.37
CA ILE A 191 -3.45 1.90 10.25
C ILE A 191 -4.73 1.08 10.46
N LYS A 192 -4.62 -0.15 10.99
CA LYS A 192 -5.77 -0.97 11.34
C LYS A 192 -6.62 -0.31 12.43
N PHE A 193 -5.98 0.22 13.45
CA PHE A 193 -6.67 0.98 14.50
C PHE A 193 -7.39 2.20 13.95
N ILE A 194 -6.76 2.99 13.07
CA ILE A 194 -7.38 4.17 12.45
C ILE A 194 -8.64 3.80 11.67
N GLN A 195 -8.61 2.70 10.93
CA GLN A 195 -9.77 2.20 10.19
C GLN A 195 -10.92 1.81 11.13
N GLU A 196 -10.63 1.04 12.18
CA GLU A 196 -11.63 0.66 13.19
C GLU A 196 -12.17 1.90 13.94
N LEU A 197 -11.29 2.82 14.31
CA LEU A 197 -11.61 4.04 15.03
C LEU A 197 -12.53 4.93 14.21
N SER A 198 -12.25 5.09 12.91
CA SER A 198 -13.10 5.86 12.00
C SER A 198 -14.53 5.31 11.98
N VAL A 199 -14.70 3.99 11.95
CA VAL A 199 -16.03 3.36 11.95
C VAL A 199 -16.76 3.65 13.26
N GLU A 200 -16.15 3.41 14.41
CA GLU A 200 -16.80 3.64 15.71
C GLU A 200 -17.04 5.12 15.99
N TYR A 201 -16.11 5.98 15.62
CA TYR A 201 -16.24 7.43 15.80
C TYR A 201 -17.34 8.02 14.89
N ASN A 202 -17.49 7.54 13.65
CA ASN A 202 -18.61 7.94 12.82
C ASN A 202 -19.96 7.50 13.40
N LYS A 203 -20.06 6.30 13.98
CA LYS A 203 -21.27 5.88 14.71
C LYS A 203 -21.57 6.80 15.88
N TYR A 204 -20.53 7.20 16.61
CA TYR A 204 -20.65 8.20 17.67
C TYR A 204 -21.20 9.52 17.11
N LEU A 205 -20.62 10.09 16.06
CA LEU A 205 -21.06 11.35 15.45
C LEU A 205 -22.49 11.32 14.91
N VAL A 206 -22.96 10.18 14.40
CA VAL A 206 -24.36 10.02 13.96
C VAL A 206 -25.32 10.03 15.16
N GLY A 207 -24.87 9.50 16.30
CA GLY A 207 -25.66 9.36 17.51
C GLY A 207 -26.81 8.36 17.37
N LYS A 208 -27.41 7.99 18.49
CA LYS A 208 -28.58 7.08 18.51
C LYS A 208 -29.84 7.88 18.78
N ARG A 209 -30.80 7.81 17.85
CA ARG A 209 -32.14 8.41 18.04
C ARG A 209 -32.91 7.58 19.05
N MET A 210 -33.28 8.20 20.15
CA MET A 210 -34.02 7.59 21.23
C MET A 210 -35.28 8.42 21.54
N PRO A 211 -36.39 7.79 21.93
CA PRO A 211 -37.53 8.51 22.47
C PRO A 211 -37.10 9.29 23.73
N PRO A 212 -37.54 10.55 23.90
CA PRO A 212 -37.32 11.28 25.12
C PRO A 212 -38.00 10.54 26.27
N THR A 213 -37.26 10.31 27.34
CA THR A 213 -37.72 9.56 28.52
C THR A 213 -38.60 10.43 29.43
N GLN A 214 -38.61 11.75 29.25
CA GLN A 214 -39.23 12.71 30.18
C GLN A 214 -40.26 13.65 29.55
N HIS A 215 -40.59 13.53 28.26
CA HIS A 215 -41.56 14.45 27.63
C HIS A 215 -43.01 14.04 27.90
N GLU A 216 -43.79 14.96 28.48
CA GLU A 216 -45.23 14.82 28.63
C GLU A 216 -45.92 14.85 27.26
N CYS A 217 -46.88 13.94 27.07
CA CYS A 217 -47.66 13.85 25.84
C CYS A 217 -48.78 14.90 25.84
N PHE A 218 -48.80 15.75 24.81
CA PHE A 218 -49.90 16.70 24.55
C PHE A 218 -50.93 16.21 23.52
N CYS A 219 -50.77 14.99 22.99
CA CYS A 219 -51.77 14.39 22.10
C CYS A 219 -53.04 13.98 22.87
N LEU A 220 -54.15 13.81 22.14
CA LEU A 220 -55.39 13.27 22.69
C LEU A 220 -55.62 11.86 22.12
N PRO A 221 -55.79 10.82 22.96
CA PRO A 221 -55.71 10.85 24.44
C PRO A 221 -54.27 11.05 24.96
N LYS A 222 -54.14 11.68 26.12
CA LYS A 222 -52.83 11.86 26.79
C LYS A 222 -52.35 10.51 27.29
N LEU A 223 -51.22 10.04 26.75
CA LEU A 223 -50.58 8.79 27.17
C LEU A 223 -49.33 9.09 28.01
N PRO A 224 -48.88 8.16 28.89
CA PRO A 224 -47.63 8.32 29.62
C PRO A 224 -46.41 8.55 28.70
N PRO A 225 -45.34 9.20 29.18
CA PRO A 225 -44.11 9.41 28.42
C PRO A 225 -43.61 8.13 27.74
N GLY A 226 -43.23 8.23 26.47
CA GLY A 226 -42.76 7.10 25.66
C GLY A 226 -43.85 6.13 25.15
N GLN A 227 -45.11 6.24 25.58
CA GLN A 227 -46.19 5.33 25.15
C GLN A 227 -47.01 5.85 23.96
N CYS A 228 -46.96 7.16 23.66
CA CYS A 228 -47.63 7.73 22.49
C CYS A 228 -46.77 7.55 21.22
N ASN A 229 -47.24 6.75 20.25
CA ASN A 229 -46.53 6.53 18.98
C ASN A 229 -46.28 7.83 18.19
N ILE A 230 -47.21 8.79 18.23
CA ILE A 230 -47.09 10.08 17.53
C ILE A 230 -46.00 10.96 18.17
N CYS A 231 -46.00 11.08 19.50
CA CYS A 231 -44.95 11.82 20.22
C CYS A 231 -43.60 11.12 20.09
N ARG A 232 -43.57 9.78 20.12
CA ARG A 232 -42.35 8.97 19.96
C ARG A 232 -41.71 9.13 18.59
N SER A 233 -42.51 9.29 17.53
CA SER A 233 -41.98 9.51 16.18
C SER A 233 -41.58 10.97 15.93
N ARG A 234 -42.21 11.94 16.62
CA ARG A 234 -41.98 13.37 16.41
C ARG A 234 -40.90 13.97 17.31
N ASN A 235 -40.77 13.46 18.52
CA ASN A 235 -39.72 13.85 19.46
C ASN A 235 -38.74 12.69 19.54
N LEU A 236 -37.64 12.77 18.80
CA LEU A 236 -36.50 11.88 18.93
C LEU A 236 -35.34 12.73 19.41
N GLU A 237 -34.75 12.33 20.53
CA GLU A 237 -33.52 12.93 21.03
C GLU A 237 -32.34 12.12 20.49
N VAL A 238 -31.26 12.81 20.11
CA VAL A 238 -30.03 12.15 19.68
C VAL A 238 -29.14 11.97 20.88
N VAL A 239 -28.86 10.72 21.24
CA VAL A 239 -27.96 10.36 22.34
C VAL A 239 -26.62 9.92 21.77
N TYR A 240 -25.57 10.62 22.15
CA TYR A 240 -24.19 10.34 21.75
C TYR A 240 -23.53 9.43 22.80
N LYS A 241 -23.04 8.26 22.37
CA LYS A 241 -22.38 7.29 23.26
C LYS A 241 -20.94 7.05 22.83
N TYR A 242 -20.00 7.58 23.60
CA TYR A 242 -18.56 7.44 23.33
C TYR A 242 -17.97 6.11 23.84
N SER A 243 -18.77 5.23 24.45
CA SER A 243 -18.30 4.00 25.10
C SER A 243 -17.57 3.04 24.17
N GLU A 244 -18.06 2.86 22.94
CA GLU A 244 -17.44 1.95 21.97
C GLU A 244 -16.10 2.49 21.47
N VAL A 245 -16.02 3.80 21.22
CA VAL A 245 -14.78 4.48 20.87
C VAL A 245 -13.77 4.35 22.01
N PHE A 246 -14.21 4.60 23.25
CA PHE A 246 -13.36 4.46 24.44
C PHE A 246 -12.83 3.02 24.59
N ALA A 247 -13.70 2.01 24.48
CA ALA A 247 -13.30 0.61 24.62
C ALA A 247 -12.28 0.19 23.54
N LEU A 248 -12.49 0.64 22.30
CA LEU A 248 -11.56 0.41 21.19
C LEU A 248 -10.18 1.04 21.46
N VAL A 249 -10.15 2.30 21.87
CA VAL A 249 -8.92 3.02 22.25
C VAL A 249 -8.21 2.29 23.38
N THR A 250 -8.90 1.97 24.48
CA THR A 250 -8.29 1.27 25.62
C THR A 250 -7.67 -0.06 25.20
N ARG A 251 -8.36 -0.85 24.37
CA ARG A 251 -7.82 -2.12 23.86
C ARG A 251 -6.54 -1.91 23.06
N PHE A 252 -6.50 -0.89 22.22
CA PHE A 252 -5.32 -0.58 21.40
C PHE A 252 -4.13 -0.10 22.25
N LEU A 253 -4.36 0.76 23.24
CA LEU A 253 -3.31 1.20 24.17
C LEU A 253 -2.73 0.03 24.98
N ASN A 254 -3.58 -0.87 25.48
CA ASN A 254 -3.14 -2.08 26.18
C ASN A 254 -2.37 -3.05 25.27
N GLN A 255 -2.64 -3.04 23.96
CA GLN A 255 -1.85 -3.81 23.00
C GLN A 255 -0.46 -3.19 22.85
N ALA A 256 -0.37 -1.87 22.72
CA ALA A 256 0.92 -1.16 22.55
C ALA A 256 1.90 -1.43 23.71
N GLU A 257 1.42 -1.63 24.94
CA GLU A 257 2.26 -2.00 26.09
C GLU A 257 3.01 -3.33 25.94
N ARG A 258 2.59 -4.18 24.99
CA ARG A 258 3.18 -5.51 24.74
C ARG A 258 4.09 -5.53 23.52
N GLU A 259 4.15 -4.45 22.77
CA GLU A 259 4.95 -4.33 21.54
C GLU A 259 6.37 -3.84 21.86
N SER A 260 7.26 -3.86 20.86
CA SER A 260 8.60 -3.29 21.01
C SER A 260 8.53 -1.77 21.27
N PRO A 261 9.52 -1.15 21.94
CA PRO A 261 9.47 0.28 22.24
C PRO A 261 9.24 1.19 21.02
N LYS A 262 9.81 0.82 19.86
CA LYS A 262 9.63 1.58 18.60
C LYS A 262 8.21 1.43 18.07
N ALA A 263 7.68 0.20 18.02
CA ALA A 263 6.32 -0.06 17.58
C ALA A 263 5.29 0.60 18.51
N ALA A 264 5.47 0.47 19.83
CA ALA A 264 4.64 1.09 20.84
C ALA A 264 4.60 2.62 20.72
N ALA A 265 5.76 3.27 20.49
CA ALA A 265 5.82 4.72 20.30
C ALA A 265 4.99 5.18 19.10
N VAL A 266 5.11 4.49 17.95
CA VAL A 266 4.30 4.76 16.74
C VAL A 266 2.80 4.61 17.05
N MET A 267 2.41 3.52 17.70
CA MET A 267 1.01 3.25 18.03
C MET A 267 0.44 4.33 18.95
N LEU A 268 1.12 4.64 20.06
CA LEU A 268 0.64 5.57 21.07
C LEU A 268 0.56 7.01 20.53
N LEU A 269 1.62 7.49 19.87
CA LEU A 269 1.65 8.84 19.30
C LEU A 269 0.65 8.99 18.16
N GLY A 270 0.51 7.97 17.31
CA GLY A 270 -0.48 7.95 16.24
C GLY A 270 -1.91 7.99 16.79
N ALA A 271 -2.22 7.14 17.77
CA ALA A 271 -3.54 7.15 18.41
C ALA A 271 -3.85 8.50 19.08
N ALA A 272 -2.88 9.10 19.77
CA ALA A 272 -3.05 10.41 20.38
C ALA A 272 -3.38 11.49 19.34
N LYS A 273 -2.70 11.47 18.18
CA LYS A 273 -2.94 12.43 17.08
C LYS A 273 -4.36 12.31 16.52
N GLU A 274 -4.85 11.08 16.33
CA GLU A 274 -6.19 10.83 15.81
C GLU A 274 -7.28 11.22 16.80
N ILE A 275 -7.13 10.83 18.07
CA ILE A 275 -8.10 11.14 19.13
C ILE A 275 -8.16 12.65 19.41
N ALA A 276 -7.05 13.37 19.27
CA ALA A 276 -7.02 14.83 19.43
C ALA A 276 -7.91 15.57 18.41
N LEU A 277 -8.27 14.92 17.29
CA LEU A 277 -9.20 15.47 16.29
C LEU A 277 -10.67 15.23 16.62
N HIS A 278 -10.97 14.43 17.64
CA HIS A 278 -12.33 14.16 18.04
C HIS A 278 -12.99 15.41 18.62
N LYS A 279 -14.28 15.58 18.29
CA LYS A 279 -15.11 16.70 18.74
C LYS A 279 -16.31 16.15 19.48
N ASP A 280 -16.76 16.89 20.47
CA ASP A 280 -18.04 16.66 21.10
C ASP A 280 -19.14 17.21 20.18
N PRO A 281 -20.10 16.40 19.69
CA PRO A 281 -21.20 16.88 18.86
C PRO A 281 -22.15 17.84 19.58
N THR A 282 -22.05 17.94 20.90
CA THR A 282 -22.90 18.78 21.76
C THR A 282 -22.29 20.15 22.10
N LEU A 283 -21.02 20.38 21.73
CA LEU A 283 -20.29 21.65 21.89
C LEU A 283 -20.09 22.35 20.53
#